data_AF-A0A2V7JSM3-F1
#
_entry.id   AF-A0A2V7JSM3-F1
#
_cell.length_a   1.000
_cell.length_b   1.000
_cell.length_c   1.000
_cell.angle_alpha   90.00
_cell.angle_beta   90.00
_cell.angle_gamma   90.00
#
_symmetry.space_group_name_H-M   'P 1'
#
loop_
_entity.id
_entity.type
_entity.pdbx_description
1 polymer ?
#
loop_
_entity_poly.entity_id
_entity_poly.type
_entity_poly.pdbx_seq_one_letter_code
_entity_poly.pdbx_strand_id
1 'polypeptide(L)'
;MMRSAILFTALGLVACVKEPVDWGDVSYRHSQLGDLPARSAVMSAGLPQIPGTVASCVRTVVPANSHAEIFRAWWAVRSDSNGVLFLQRSPDEGKRWQTPVEVDARDEGHRGCSRPPPGISYDSASRYVYLVYFLDATDGAGVFFAHSMDEGKMFHSPVPVVYGSSPSRASVAGHGDSVVVVFEDPNSATPTLGIVLSRSTGHIFDQRGQVTPEEIRADAPWVSLEKNQINVWWMTPDVVDRVGHREGVWR
;
A
#
# COMPACT_ATOMS: atom_id res chain seq x y z
N MET A 1 -12.61 45.01 51.88
CA MET A 1 -12.57 43.60 51.48
C MET A 1 -12.33 43.53 49.98
N MET A 2 -11.09 43.29 49.55
CA MET A 2 -10.69 43.30 48.14
C MET A 2 -10.43 41.86 47.71
N ARG A 3 -11.19 41.35 46.74
CA ARG A 3 -11.06 39.99 46.21
C ARG A 3 -10.02 39.99 45.08
N SER A 4 -8.87 39.37 45.33
CA SER A 4 -7.88 39.06 44.28
C SER A 4 -8.30 37.80 43.54
N ALA A 5 -8.61 37.92 42.25
CA ALA A 5 -8.79 36.79 41.35
C ALA A 5 -7.42 36.41 40.76
N ILE A 6 -6.95 35.20 41.04
CA ILE A 6 -5.76 34.62 40.43
C ILE A 6 -6.21 33.91 39.16
N LEU A 7 -5.84 34.46 38.00
CA LEU A 7 -5.97 33.80 36.71
C LEU A 7 -4.84 32.77 36.58
N PHE A 8 -5.19 31.48 36.56
CA PHE A 8 -4.27 30.42 36.16
C PHE A 8 -4.26 30.33 34.63
N THR A 9 -3.22 30.86 34.00
CA THR A 9 -2.95 30.64 32.57
C THR A 9 -2.35 29.25 32.41
N ALA A 10 -3.16 28.29 31.98
CA ALA A 10 -2.68 26.96 31.61
C ALA A 10 -1.98 27.04 30.25
N LEU A 11 -0.65 27.00 30.25
CA LEU A 11 0.16 26.86 29.04
C LEU A 11 0.08 25.40 28.58
N GLY A 12 -0.73 25.14 27.54
CA GLY A 12 -0.81 23.82 26.90
C GLY A 12 0.48 23.51 26.16
N LEU A 13 1.22 22.51 26.62
CA LEU A 13 2.33 21.90 25.89
C LEU A 13 1.74 21.12 24.71
N VAL A 14 1.72 21.75 23.52
CA VAL A 14 1.54 21.02 22.27
C VAL A 14 2.84 20.27 22.03
N ALA A 15 2.89 18.99 22.44
CA ALA A 15 3.97 18.12 22.06
C ALA A 15 3.90 17.95 20.53
N CYS A 16 4.75 18.66 19.79
CA CYS A 16 4.94 18.42 18.37
C CYS A 16 5.39 16.97 18.20
N VAL A 17 4.48 16.10 17.75
CA VAL A 17 4.85 14.77 17.29
C VAL A 17 5.82 14.99 16.13
N LYS A 18 7.09 14.65 16.36
CA LYS A 18 8.15 14.83 15.36
C LYS A 18 7.80 13.95 14.16
N GLU A 19 7.75 14.54 12.96
CA GLU A 19 7.53 13.78 11.75
C GLU A 19 8.58 12.67 11.62
N PRO A 20 8.16 11.42 11.32
CA PRO A 20 9.06 10.26 11.27
C PRO A 20 10.01 10.30 10.07
N VAL A 21 9.67 11.09 9.05
CA VAL A 21 10.44 11.22 7.81
C VAL A 21 10.85 12.67 7.63
N ASP A 22 12.14 12.90 7.38
CA ASP A 22 12.66 14.17 6.88
C ASP A 22 12.49 14.24 5.38
N TRP A 23 11.46 14.95 4.94
CA TRP A 23 11.18 15.11 3.53
C TRP A 23 12.02 16.20 2.87
N GLY A 24 12.51 15.92 1.66
CA GLY A 24 12.98 16.93 0.73
C GLY A 24 11.85 17.65 0.01
N ASP A 25 12.24 18.45 -0.98
CA ASP A 25 11.32 19.20 -1.83
C ASP A 25 10.55 18.28 -2.78
N VAL A 26 9.32 18.70 -3.10
CA VAL A 26 8.53 18.06 -4.17
C VAL A 26 9.12 18.46 -5.51
N SER A 27 9.41 17.46 -6.35
CA SER A 27 9.87 17.66 -7.71
C SER A 27 8.92 17.01 -8.72
N TYR A 28 8.96 17.47 -9.97
CA TYR A 28 8.14 16.95 -11.05
C TYR A 28 9.01 16.66 -12.28
N ARG A 29 8.65 15.60 -13.00
CA ARG A 29 9.24 15.30 -14.31
C ARG A 29 8.15 15.01 -15.34
N HIS A 30 8.40 15.43 -16.58
CA HIS A 30 7.66 14.95 -17.74
C HIS A 30 8.15 13.55 -18.04
N SER A 31 7.24 12.59 -18.10
CA SER A 31 7.59 11.19 -18.26
C SER A 31 6.68 10.54 -19.28
N GLN A 32 7.26 10.01 -20.36
CA GLN A 32 6.81 8.75 -20.97
C GLN A 32 7.37 7.53 -20.22
N LEU A 33 8.22 7.75 -19.21
CA LEU A 33 9.03 6.78 -18.47
C LEU A 33 8.76 6.88 -16.97
N GLY A 34 7.77 6.11 -16.57
CA GLY A 34 7.22 5.98 -15.23
C GLY A 34 6.01 5.05 -15.29
N ASP A 35 6.07 4.06 -16.19
CA ASP A 35 4.99 3.11 -16.37
C ASP A 35 4.56 2.62 -14.99
N LEU A 36 3.28 2.83 -14.66
CA LEU A 36 2.53 1.94 -13.77
C LEU A 36 3.11 0.54 -13.99
N PRO A 37 3.63 -0.18 -12.97
CA PRO A 37 4.49 -1.35 -13.15
C PRO A 37 4.03 -2.12 -14.39
N ALA A 38 4.81 -1.97 -15.48
CA ALA A 38 4.30 -2.17 -16.84
C ALA A 38 3.52 -3.48 -16.85
N ARG A 39 2.21 -3.41 -17.16
CA ARG A 39 1.33 -4.58 -17.08
C ARG A 39 1.91 -5.67 -17.94
N SER A 40 2.61 -6.60 -17.31
CA SER A 40 3.24 -7.68 -18.02
C SER A 40 2.14 -8.67 -18.36
N ALA A 41 1.85 -8.81 -19.66
CA ALA A 41 0.93 -9.83 -20.15
C ALA A 41 1.31 -11.24 -19.66
N VAL A 42 2.60 -11.46 -19.37
CA VAL A 42 3.11 -12.70 -18.76
C VAL A 42 2.57 -12.89 -17.35
N MET A 43 2.43 -11.81 -16.57
CA MET A 43 1.97 -11.89 -15.17
C MET A 43 0.49 -12.23 -15.06
N SER A 44 -0.31 -11.78 -16.02
CA SER A 44 -1.75 -12.02 -16.06
C SER A 44 -2.16 -13.25 -16.88
N ALA A 45 -1.23 -13.84 -17.63
CA ALA A 45 -1.48 -15.07 -18.38
C ALA A 45 -1.69 -16.28 -17.46
N GLY A 46 -2.65 -17.13 -17.83
CA GLY A 46 -2.89 -18.40 -17.14
C GLY A 46 -3.18 -18.25 -15.64
N LEU A 47 -3.91 -17.21 -15.24
CA LEU A 47 -4.43 -17.15 -13.87
C LEU A 47 -5.31 -18.39 -13.62
N PRO A 48 -5.09 -19.10 -12.52
CA PRO A 48 -5.86 -20.31 -12.23
C PRO A 48 -7.31 -19.96 -11.92
N GLN A 49 -8.21 -20.89 -12.22
CA GLN A 49 -9.58 -20.83 -11.75
C GLN A 49 -9.59 -21.16 -10.25
N ILE A 50 -10.08 -20.24 -9.42
CA ILE A 50 -10.13 -20.44 -7.97
C ILE A 50 -11.53 -20.98 -7.59
N PRO A 51 -11.62 -22.13 -6.89
CA PRO A 51 -12.90 -22.63 -6.38
C PRO A 51 -13.65 -21.58 -5.54
N GLY A 52 -14.96 -21.47 -5.74
CA GLY A 52 -15.79 -20.47 -5.04
C GLY A 52 -15.76 -19.06 -5.64
N THR A 53 -14.96 -18.84 -6.70
CA THR A 53 -14.92 -17.56 -7.42
C THR A 53 -15.53 -17.70 -8.82
N VAL A 54 -16.11 -16.60 -9.31
CA VAL A 54 -16.73 -16.52 -10.65
C VAL A 54 -15.85 -15.78 -11.67
N ALA A 55 -14.88 -14.98 -11.22
CA ALA A 55 -13.91 -14.33 -12.11
C ALA A 55 -12.60 -13.96 -11.39
N SER A 56 -11.51 -13.92 -12.16
CA SER A 56 -10.22 -13.34 -11.76
C SER A 56 -10.08 -11.95 -12.36
N CYS A 57 -9.80 -10.94 -11.53
CA CYS A 57 -9.69 -9.55 -11.95
C CYS A 57 -8.33 -9.27 -12.57
N VAL A 58 -8.16 -9.61 -13.85
CA VAL A 58 -6.92 -9.48 -14.64
C VAL A 58 -6.28 -8.08 -14.54
N ARG A 59 -7.10 -7.02 -14.43
CA ARG A 59 -6.63 -5.62 -14.32
C ARG A 59 -6.00 -5.26 -12.97
N THR A 60 -6.19 -6.12 -11.98
CA THR A 60 -5.66 -5.95 -10.61
C THR A 60 -4.37 -6.72 -10.37
N VAL A 61 -3.89 -7.48 -11.37
CA VAL A 61 -2.66 -8.26 -11.24
C VAL A 61 -1.47 -7.31 -11.09
N VAL A 62 -0.72 -7.48 -10.01
CA VAL A 62 0.52 -6.76 -9.74
C VAL A 62 1.66 -7.76 -9.47
N PRO A 63 2.86 -7.54 -10.03
CA PRO A 63 4.00 -8.39 -9.78
C PRO A 63 4.91 -7.85 -8.66
N ALA A 64 5.64 -8.75 -8.01
CA ALA A 64 6.90 -8.43 -7.32
C ALA A 64 7.98 -9.41 -7.78
N ASN A 65 9.16 -8.91 -8.12
CA ASN A 65 10.21 -9.71 -8.74
C ASN A 65 11.52 -9.58 -7.96
N SER A 66 12.27 -10.67 -7.86
CA SER A 66 13.69 -10.64 -7.48
C SER A 66 14.45 -11.69 -8.28
N HIS A 67 15.33 -11.24 -9.18
CA HIS A 67 16.13 -12.10 -10.06
C HIS A 67 15.27 -13.16 -10.79
N ALA A 68 15.27 -14.41 -10.30
CA ALA A 68 14.57 -15.56 -10.88
C ALA A 68 13.19 -15.84 -10.26
N GLU A 69 12.86 -15.19 -9.13
CA GLU A 69 11.60 -15.38 -8.43
C GLU A 69 10.61 -14.29 -8.78
N ILE A 70 9.38 -14.70 -9.08
CA ILE A 70 8.29 -13.82 -9.40
C ILE A 70 7.10 -14.14 -8.53
N PHE A 71 6.51 -13.11 -7.98
CA PHE A 71 5.23 -13.13 -7.30
C PHE A 71 4.21 -12.38 -8.14
N ARG A 72 2.96 -12.83 -8.09
CA ARG A 72 1.81 -12.07 -8.56
C ARG A 72 0.73 -12.05 -7.50
N ALA A 73 0.15 -10.89 -7.26
CA ALA A 73 -1.03 -10.73 -6.43
C ALA A 73 -2.20 -10.20 -7.27
N TRP A 74 -3.40 -10.70 -7.03
CA TRP A 74 -4.60 -10.27 -7.75
C TRP A 74 -5.86 -10.52 -6.93
N TRP A 75 -6.91 -9.82 -7.31
CA TRP A 75 -8.24 -10.08 -6.79
C TRP A 75 -8.98 -11.10 -7.64
N ALA A 76 -9.64 -12.05 -6.98
CA ALA A 76 -10.73 -12.83 -7.55
C ALA A 76 -12.06 -12.37 -6.92
N VAL A 77 -13.19 -12.68 -7.57
CA VAL A 77 -14.52 -12.29 -7.11
C VAL A 77 -15.43 -13.50 -6.95
N ARG A 78 -16.21 -13.52 -5.87
CA ARG A 78 -17.31 -14.46 -5.63
C ARG A 78 -18.57 -14.02 -6.38
N SER A 79 -19.63 -14.83 -6.34
CA SER A 79 -20.88 -14.57 -7.05
C SER A 79 -21.64 -13.33 -6.56
N ASP A 80 -21.42 -12.95 -5.30
CA ASP A 80 -21.92 -11.72 -4.65
C ASP A 80 -21.06 -10.48 -4.98
N SER A 81 -20.02 -10.61 -5.81
CA SER A 81 -19.02 -9.58 -6.10
C SER A 81 -18.05 -9.24 -4.96
N ASN A 82 -18.09 -9.98 -3.85
CA ASN A 82 -17.06 -9.89 -2.81
C ASN A 82 -15.71 -10.39 -3.33
N GLY A 83 -14.65 -9.78 -2.83
CA GLY A 83 -13.28 -10.00 -3.22
C GLY A 83 -12.54 -10.99 -2.35
N VAL A 84 -11.65 -11.74 -3.00
CA VAL A 84 -10.62 -12.52 -2.32
C VAL A 84 -9.28 -12.19 -2.94
N LEU A 85 -8.33 -11.78 -2.12
CA LEU A 85 -6.98 -11.45 -2.53
C LEU A 85 -6.14 -12.72 -2.53
N PHE A 86 -5.49 -13.00 -3.65
CA PHE A 86 -4.61 -14.14 -3.81
C PHE A 86 -3.19 -13.71 -4.14
N LEU A 87 -2.23 -14.52 -3.72
CA LEU A 87 -0.83 -14.49 -4.12
C LEU A 87 -0.48 -15.79 -4.84
N GLN A 88 0.39 -15.73 -5.83
CA GLN A 88 1.06 -16.90 -6.40
C GLN A 88 2.53 -16.63 -6.65
N ARG A 89 3.38 -17.61 -6.33
CA ARG A 89 4.83 -17.56 -6.54
C ARG A 89 5.23 -18.46 -7.71
N SER A 90 6.20 -18.00 -8.48
CA SER A 90 6.95 -18.77 -9.45
C SER A 90 8.44 -18.70 -9.10
N PRO A 91 9.10 -19.84 -8.80
CA PRO A 91 10.54 -19.87 -8.54
C PRO A 91 11.39 -19.93 -9.81
N ASP A 92 10.77 -19.92 -10.99
CA ASP A 92 11.42 -20.15 -12.28
C ASP A 92 10.95 -19.18 -13.37
N GLU A 93 10.89 -17.89 -13.03
CA GLU A 93 10.60 -16.78 -13.96
C GLU A 93 9.25 -16.90 -14.67
N GLY A 94 8.24 -17.46 -14.00
CA GLY A 94 6.89 -17.63 -14.52
C GLY A 94 6.68 -18.90 -15.36
N LYS A 95 7.69 -19.77 -15.49
CA LYS A 95 7.56 -21.06 -16.23
C LYS A 95 6.59 -22.01 -15.55
N ARG A 96 6.63 -22.07 -14.22
CA ARG A 96 5.69 -22.81 -13.38
C ARG A 96 5.23 -21.94 -12.22
N TRP A 97 3.93 -22.00 -11.95
CA TRP A 97 3.31 -21.32 -10.84
C TRP A 97 2.92 -22.32 -9.76
N GLN A 98 3.22 -21.99 -8.50
CA GLN A 98 2.78 -22.77 -7.34
C GLN A 98 1.28 -22.62 -7.12
N THR A 99 0.67 -23.39 -6.22
CA THR A 99 -0.74 -23.21 -5.86
C THR A 99 -0.97 -21.79 -5.32
N PRO A 100 -2.04 -21.09 -5.73
CA PRO A 100 -2.40 -19.80 -5.14
C PRO A 100 -2.64 -19.90 -3.64
N VAL A 101 -2.21 -18.89 -2.92
CA VAL A 101 -2.42 -18.73 -1.48
C VAL A 101 -3.40 -17.58 -1.25
N GLU A 102 -4.43 -17.83 -0.45
CA GLU A 102 -5.36 -16.79 -0.01
C GLU A 102 -4.64 -15.84 0.96
N VAL A 103 -4.70 -14.55 0.67
CA VAL A 103 -4.12 -13.48 1.51
C VAL A 103 -5.20 -12.89 2.41
N ASP A 104 -6.35 -12.55 1.84
CA ASP A 104 -7.48 -11.98 2.58
C ASP A 104 -8.80 -12.25 1.84
N ALA A 105 -9.79 -12.73 2.58
CA ALA A 105 -11.11 -13.12 2.11
C ALA A 105 -12.25 -12.33 2.75
N ARG A 106 -11.92 -11.35 3.61
CA ARG A 106 -12.85 -10.58 4.46
C ARG A 106 -13.60 -9.45 3.72
N ASP A 107 -13.50 -9.36 2.40
CA ASP A 107 -14.25 -8.36 1.64
C ASP A 107 -15.75 -8.66 1.78
N GLU A 108 -16.50 -7.68 2.28
CA GLU A 108 -17.97 -7.65 2.29
C GLU A 108 -18.49 -6.60 1.29
N GLY A 109 -17.58 -5.92 0.59
CA GLY A 109 -17.87 -4.96 -0.47
C GLY A 109 -18.35 -5.61 -1.76
N HIS A 110 -19.21 -4.93 -2.49
CA HIS A 110 -19.78 -5.42 -3.75
C HIS A 110 -19.09 -4.78 -4.97
N ARG A 111 -17.80 -4.47 -4.86
CA ARG A 111 -17.05 -3.72 -5.90
C ARG A 111 -16.71 -4.57 -7.12
N GLY A 112 -16.67 -5.90 -6.98
CA GLY A 112 -16.20 -6.77 -8.05
C GLY A 112 -14.82 -6.36 -8.57
N CYS A 113 -14.59 -6.46 -9.89
CA CYS A 113 -13.31 -6.10 -10.50
C CYS A 113 -13.08 -4.59 -10.72
N SER A 114 -13.95 -3.71 -10.20
CA SER A 114 -13.72 -2.25 -10.20
C SER A 114 -12.81 -1.77 -9.06
N ARG A 115 -12.47 -2.66 -8.13
CA ARG A 115 -11.62 -2.37 -6.98
C ARG A 115 -10.17 -1.99 -7.37
N PRO A 116 -9.48 -1.21 -6.52
CA PRO A 116 -8.07 -0.90 -6.72
C PRO A 116 -7.19 -2.16 -6.77
N PRO A 117 -6.12 -2.17 -7.58
CA PRO A 117 -5.09 -3.20 -7.47
C PRO A 117 -4.43 -3.15 -6.08
N PRO A 118 -3.99 -4.30 -5.54
CA PRO A 118 -3.14 -4.30 -4.35
C PRO A 118 -1.75 -3.73 -4.70
N GLY A 119 -0.98 -3.35 -3.68
CA GLY A 119 0.46 -3.15 -3.75
C GLY A 119 1.18 -4.38 -3.20
N ILE A 120 2.35 -4.71 -3.76
CA ILE A 120 3.17 -5.84 -3.31
C ILE A 120 4.65 -5.47 -3.31
N SER A 121 5.38 -5.98 -2.33
CA SER A 121 6.84 -5.94 -2.26
C SER A 121 7.38 -7.30 -1.80
N TYR A 122 8.53 -7.70 -2.34
CA TYR A 122 9.25 -8.90 -1.93
C TYR A 122 10.67 -8.50 -1.56
N ASP A 123 11.07 -8.81 -0.33
CA ASP A 123 12.43 -8.64 0.13
C ASP A 123 13.17 -9.98 0.01
N SER A 124 14.06 -10.10 -0.96
CA SER A 124 14.78 -11.35 -1.22
C SER A 124 15.84 -11.69 -0.17
N ALA A 125 16.27 -10.72 0.64
CA ALA A 125 17.22 -10.97 1.72
C ALA A 125 16.57 -11.71 2.89
N SER A 126 15.39 -11.24 3.33
CA SER A 126 14.60 -11.88 4.40
C SER A 126 13.65 -12.96 3.90
N ARG A 127 13.33 -12.94 2.60
CA ARG A 127 12.28 -13.71 1.93
C ARG A 127 10.86 -13.38 2.39
N TYR A 128 10.66 -12.17 2.90
CA TYR A 128 9.35 -11.69 3.32
C TYR A 128 8.57 -11.09 2.15
N VAL A 129 7.27 -11.32 2.15
CA VAL A 129 6.35 -10.73 1.17
C VAL A 129 5.41 -9.79 1.89
N TYR A 130 5.27 -8.58 1.37
CA TYR A 130 4.43 -7.52 1.93
C TYR A 130 3.33 -7.17 0.93
N LEU A 131 2.09 -7.07 1.39
CA LEU A 131 0.96 -6.60 0.61
C LEU A 131 0.25 -5.45 1.30
N VAL A 132 -0.24 -4.51 0.50
CA VAL A 132 -1.15 -3.46 0.94
C VAL A 132 -2.33 -3.39 -0.01
N TYR A 133 -3.54 -3.18 0.50
CA TYR A 133 -4.74 -3.20 -0.34
C TYR A 133 -5.90 -2.48 0.32
N PHE A 134 -6.84 -1.99 -0.48
CA PHE A 134 -8.12 -1.49 0.00
C PHE A 134 -9.13 -2.64 0.12
N LEU A 135 -9.91 -2.64 1.20
CA LEU A 135 -10.93 -3.64 1.49
C LEU A 135 -12.16 -2.98 2.11
N ASP A 136 -13.36 -3.43 1.74
CA ASP A 136 -14.57 -3.13 2.51
C ASP A 136 -14.80 -4.27 3.51
N ALA A 137 -14.13 -4.22 4.66
CA ALA A 137 -14.24 -5.24 5.69
C ALA A 137 -15.45 -5.00 6.62
N THR A 138 -15.89 -6.04 7.33
CA THR A 138 -17.00 -5.95 8.30
C THR A 138 -16.75 -4.93 9.42
N ASP A 139 -15.49 -4.78 9.83
CA ASP A 139 -15.06 -3.84 10.86
C ASP A 139 -14.79 -2.42 10.33
N GLY A 140 -14.89 -2.21 9.01
CA GLY A 140 -14.76 -0.91 8.37
C GLY A 140 -13.99 -0.98 7.05
N ALA A 141 -14.41 -0.17 6.08
CA ALA A 141 -13.65 0.01 4.85
C ALA A 141 -12.34 0.76 5.11
N GLY A 142 -11.28 0.42 4.38
CA GLY A 142 -9.99 1.06 4.55
C GLY A 142 -8.84 0.40 3.79
N VAL A 143 -7.64 0.92 4.02
CA VAL A 143 -6.39 0.32 3.57
C VAL A 143 -5.88 -0.63 4.65
N PHE A 144 -5.54 -1.85 4.24
CA PHE A 144 -5.03 -2.93 5.08
C PHE A 144 -3.67 -3.39 4.58
N PHE A 145 -2.91 -3.98 5.48
CA PHE A 145 -1.60 -4.56 5.23
C PHE A 145 -1.58 -6.03 5.65
N ALA A 146 -0.95 -6.88 4.84
CA ALA A 146 -0.67 -8.26 5.19
C ALA A 146 0.79 -8.59 4.85
N HIS A 147 1.38 -9.53 5.58
CA HIS A 147 2.73 -9.99 5.28
C HIS A 147 2.88 -11.50 5.49
N SER A 148 3.85 -12.05 4.79
CA SER A 148 4.32 -13.42 4.92
C SER A 148 5.79 -13.40 5.30
N MET A 149 6.16 -14.26 6.24
CA MET A 149 7.55 -14.50 6.65
C MET A 149 8.12 -15.80 6.07
N ASP A 150 7.42 -16.43 5.12
CA ASP A 150 7.72 -17.77 4.62
C ASP A 150 7.60 -17.89 3.09
N GLU A 151 8.01 -16.85 2.37
CA GLU A 151 7.94 -16.74 0.90
C GLU A 151 6.52 -16.81 0.33
N GLY A 152 5.54 -16.28 1.05
CA GLY A 152 4.15 -16.23 0.58
C GLY A 152 3.40 -17.55 0.69
N LYS A 153 3.84 -18.50 1.53
CA LYS A 153 3.13 -19.77 1.75
C LYS A 153 1.96 -19.59 2.72
N MET A 154 2.09 -18.72 3.71
CA MET A 154 0.99 -18.25 4.55
C MET A 154 1.12 -16.76 4.87
N PHE A 155 -0.01 -16.15 5.22
CA PHE A 155 -0.10 -14.74 5.61
C PHE A 155 -0.57 -14.62 7.06
N HIS A 156 0.03 -13.68 7.79
CA HIS A 156 -0.48 -13.29 9.11
C HIS A 156 -1.79 -12.52 8.97
N SER A 157 -2.55 -12.44 10.07
CA SER A 157 -3.77 -11.64 10.14
C SER A 157 -3.49 -10.20 9.68
N PRO A 158 -4.31 -9.66 8.77
CA PRO A 158 -4.10 -8.31 8.26
C PRO A 158 -4.20 -7.23 9.33
N VAL A 159 -3.42 -6.17 9.17
CA VAL A 159 -3.36 -5.01 10.06
C VAL A 159 -4.01 -3.82 9.34
N PRO A 160 -4.96 -3.10 9.97
CA PRO A 160 -5.51 -1.88 9.39
C PRO A 160 -4.43 -0.78 9.36
N VAL A 161 -4.26 -0.15 8.19
CA VAL A 161 -3.37 1.01 7.99
C VAL A 161 -4.13 2.31 8.25
N VAL A 162 -5.28 2.46 7.58
CA VAL A 162 -6.19 3.59 7.76
C VAL A 162 -7.60 3.18 7.35
N TYR A 163 -8.61 3.57 8.14
CA TYR A 163 -10.01 3.41 7.76
C TYR A 163 -10.49 4.60 6.94
N GLY A 164 -11.41 4.34 6.01
CA GLY A 164 -12.06 5.32 5.15
C GLY A 164 -12.79 4.63 4.00
N SER A 165 -13.92 5.19 3.57
CA SER A 165 -14.83 4.54 2.60
C SER A 165 -14.46 4.73 1.14
N SER A 166 -13.56 5.68 0.85
CA SER A 166 -13.10 5.97 -0.51
C SER A 166 -12.09 4.92 -0.95
N PRO A 167 -12.29 4.25 -2.11
CA PRO A 167 -11.30 3.31 -2.64
C PRO A 167 -9.95 3.98 -2.82
N SER A 168 -8.94 3.44 -2.17
CA SER A 168 -7.58 4.00 -2.20
C SER A 168 -6.60 3.03 -2.81
N ARG A 169 -5.73 3.55 -3.68
CA ARG A 169 -4.53 2.85 -4.10
C ARG A 169 -3.46 3.00 -3.02
N ALA A 170 -2.65 1.97 -2.87
CA ALA A 170 -1.53 1.98 -1.95
C ALA A 170 -0.34 1.22 -2.52
N SER A 171 0.84 1.56 -2.02
CA SER A 171 2.11 0.94 -2.36
C SER A 171 2.89 0.66 -1.09
N VAL A 172 3.70 -0.40 -1.12
CA VAL A 172 4.47 -0.87 0.02
C VAL A 172 5.90 -1.15 -0.42
N ALA A 173 6.85 -0.82 0.44
CA ALA A 173 8.24 -1.26 0.34
C ALA A 173 8.67 -1.81 1.69
N GLY A 174 9.35 -2.95 1.70
CA GLY A 174 9.86 -3.55 2.92
C GLY A 174 11.29 -4.06 2.78
N HIS A 175 12.02 -4.05 3.89
CA HIS A 175 13.37 -4.59 4.02
C HIS A 175 13.57 -5.10 5.44
N GLY A 176 13.55 -6.42 5.63
CA GLY A 176 13.48 -7.05 6.95
C GLY A 176 12.33 -6.47 7.79
N ASP A 177 12.61 -5.98 8.99
CA ASP A 177 11.58 -5.47 9.90
C ASP A 177 11.06 -4.07 9.53
N SER A 178 11.70 -3.41 8.59
CA SER A 178 11.37 -2.06 8.13
C SER A 178 10.34 -2.12 7.01
N VAL A 179 9.14 -1.57 7.24
CA VAL A 179 8.05 -1.50 6.26
C VAL A 179 7.57 -0.07 6.13
N VAL A 180 7.41 0.38 4.89
CA VAL A 180 6.83 1.67 4.52
C VAL A 180 5.61 1.43 3.66
N VAL A 181 4.48 2.01 4.04
CA VAL A 181 3.25 2.00 3.24
C VAL A 181 2.88 3.44 2.90
N VAL A 182 2.67 3.70 1.61
CA VAL A 182 2.14 4.97 1.10
C VAL A 182 0.78 4.70 0.48
N PHE A 183 -0.20 5.55 0.78
CA PHE A 183 -1.59 5.34 0.36
C PHE A 183 -2.24 6.65 -0.03
N GLU A 184 -3.17 6.60 -0.98
CA GLU A 184 -4.15 7.66 -1.20
C GLU A 184 -5.00 7.79 0.06
N ASP A 185 -5.04 8.97 0.68
CA ASP A 185 -5.80 9.17 1.91
C ASP A 185 -7.30 9.03 1.63
N PRO A 186 -7.97 7.96 2.14
CA PRO A 186 -9.38 7.72 1.84
C PRO A 186 -10.32 8.74 2.48
N ASN A 187 -9.82 9.56 3.40
CA ASN A 187 -10.58 10.58 4.12
C ASN A 187 -10.32 12.00 3.61
N SER A 188 -9.36 12.18 2.70
CA SER A 188 -9.04 13.50 2.19
C SER A 188 -10.07 13.97 1.16
N ALA A 189 -10.43 15.26 1.24
CA ALA A 189 -11.33 15.89 0.27
C ALA A 189 -10.68 16.06 -1.12
N THR A 190 -9.36 16.16 -1.15
CA THR A 190 -8.53 16.19 -2.35
C THR A 190 -7.58 14.97 -2.34
N PRO A 191 -7.28 14.34 -3.49
CA PRO A 191 -6.33 13.24 -3.52
C PRO A 191 -4.96 13.66 -2.99
N THR A 192 -4.59 13.17 -1.81
CA THR A 192 -3.30 13.37 -1.14
C THR A 192 -2.75 12.02 -0.70
N LEU A 193 -1.46 11.96 -0.38
CA LEU A 193 -0.79 10.73 0.00
C LEU A 193 -0.37 10.74 1.47
N GLY A 194 -0.90 9.79 2.23
CA GLY A 194 -0.45 9.46 3.57
C GLY A 194 0.71 8.45 3.57
N ILE A 195 1.44 8.40 4.67
CA ILE A 195 2.47 7.38 4.93
C ILE A 195 2.31 6.80 6.33
N VAL A 196 2.53 5.50 6.45
CA VAL A 196 2.81 4.83 7.72
C VAL A 196 4.09 4.02 7.64
N LEU A 197 4.78 3.88 8.77
CA LEU A 197 6.04 3.16 8.88
C LEU A 197 5.99 2.18 10.06
N SER A 198 6.70 1.06 9.91
CA SER A 198 6.77 0.01 10.92
C SER A 198 8.19 -0.54 11.02
N ARG A 199 8.72 -0.62 12.24
CA ARG A 199 9.97 -1.36 12.56
C ARG A 199 9.69 -2.74 13.18
N SER A 200 8.53 -3.32 12.85
CA SER A 200 8.06 -4.61 13.38
C SER A 200 7.45 -5.47 12.27
N THR A 201 8.03 -5.40 11.06
CA THR A 201 7.57 -6.20 9.90
C THR A 201 6.11 -5.88 9.51
N GLY A 202 5.59 -4.73 9.94
CA GLY A 202 4.19 -4.33 9.76
C GLY A 202 3.20 -4.99 10.72
N HIS A 203 3.66 -5.58 11.83
CA HIS A 203 2.76 -5.97 12.93
C HIS A 203 2.10 -4.75 13.59
N ILE A 204 2.82 -3.64 13.68
CA ILE A 204 2.33 -2.37 14.22
C ILE A 204 2.85 -1.22 13.36
N PHE A 205 1.96 -0.29 13.01
CA PHE A 205 2.30 0.99 12.37
C PHE A 205 2.19 2.13 13.39
N ASP A 206 3.28 2.37 14.11
CA ASP A 206 3.37 3.37 15.19
C ASP A 206 3.78 4.76 14.69
N GLN A 207 4.31 4.85 13.46
CA GLN A 207 4.75 6.08 12.82
C GLN A 207 3.86 6.41 11.64
N ARG A 208 3.45 7.68 11.53
CA ARG A 208 2.54 8.18 10.48
C ARG A 208 2.86 9.61 10.09
N GLY A 209 2.50 9.99 8.88
CA GLY A 209 2.65 11.35 8.36
C GLY A 209 1.98 11.54 7.00
N GLN A 210 2.30 12.64 6.34
CA GLN A 210 1.88 12.93 4.96
C GLN A 210 3.11 12.93 4.04
N VAL A 211 2.97 12.32 2.86
CA VAL A 211 3.98 12.40 1.80
C VAL A 211 3.83 13.69 1.02
N THR A 212 2.59 14.11 0.76
CA THR A 212 2.30 15.32 -0.01
C THR A 212 1.80 16.42 0.90
N PRO A 213 2.24 17.68 0.72
CA PRO A 213 1.54 18.83 1.28
C PRO A 213 0.06 18.84 0.85
N GLU A 214 -0.82 19.46 1.64
CA GLU A 214 -2.28 19.43 1.43
C GLU A 214 -2.70 19.99 0.06
N GLU A 215 -1.95 20.96 -0.46
CA GLU A 215 -2.17 21.60 -1.75
C GLU A 215 -1.71 20.75 -2.94
N ILE A 216 -0.93 19.68 -2.70
CA ILE A 216 -0.39 18.84 -3.76
C ILE A 216 -1.32 17.64 -3.99
N ARG A 217 -1.97 17.65 -5.14
CA ARG A 217 -2.79 16.53 -5.58
C ARG A 217 -1.94 15.38 -6.11
N ALA A 218 -2.22 14.17 -5.62
CA ALA A 218 -1.45 12.99 -5.91
C ALA A 218 -2.31 11.71 -5.82
N ASP A 219 -2.13 10.82 -6.80
CA ASP A 219 -2.76 9.51 -6.85
C ASP A 219 -1.79 8.45 -7.39
N ALA A 220 -2.21 7.19 -7.32
CA ALA A 220 -1.45 6.01 -7.76
C ALA A 220 0.02 6.01 -7.27
N PRO A 221 0.26 6.01 -5.94
CA PRO A 221 1.60 6.11 -5.39
C PRO A 221 2.45 4.89 -5.72
N TRP A 222 3.76 5.09 -5.76
CA TRP A 222 4.76 4.02 -5.77
C TRP A 222 5.90 4.40 -4.81
N VAL A 223 6.34 3.45 -3.98
CA VAL A 223 7.37 3.68 -2.97
C VAL A 223 8.53 2.70 -3.12
N SER A 224 9.75 3.16 -2.88
CA SER A 224 10.91 2.32 -2.62
C SER A 224 11.55 2.67 -1.28
N LEU A 225 12.21 1.68 -0.67
CA LEU A 225 12.94 1.82 0.58
C LEU A 225 14.35 1.26 0.40
N GLU A 226 15.35 2.13 0.53
CA GLU A 226 16.76 1.74 0.49
C GLU A 226 17.43 2.18 1.79
N LYS A 227 17.69 1.22 2.68
CA LYS A 227 18.11 1.48 4.06
C LYS A 227 17.10 2.37 4.78
N ASN A 228 17.38 3.66 4.87
CA ASN A 228 16.53 4.67 5.50
C ASN A 228 16.01 5.70 4.49
N GLN A 229 16.40 5.60 3.22
CA GLN A 229 15.93 6.50 2.18
C GLN A 229 14.60 5.97 1.63
N ILE A 230 13.59 6.82 1.68
CA ILE A 230 12.25 6.58 1.15
C ILE A 230 12.13 7.43 -0.10
N ASN A 231 11.89 6.79 -1.24
CA ASN A 231 11.53 7.49 -2.46
C ASN A 231 10.08 7.23 -2.76
N VAL A 232 9.31 8.30 -2.91
CA VAL A 232 7.92 8.23 -3.33
C VAL A 232 7.79 8.94 -4.66
N TRP A 233 7.06 8.33 -5.59
CA TRP A 233 6.58 9.03 -6.75
C TRP A 233 5.03 8.87 -6.82
N TRP A 234 4.36 9.73 -7.58
CA TRP A 234 2.92 9.63 -7.82
C TRP A 234 2.50 10.19 -9.19
N MET A 235 1.29 9.84 -9.61
CA MET A 235 0.62 10.47 -10.74
C MET A 235 -0.08 11.74 -10.28
N THR A 236 -0.14 12.75 -11.15
CA THR A 236 -0.88 13.99 -10.85
C THR A 236 -2.24 13.97 -11.56
N PRO A 237 -3.38 13.90 -10.83
CA PRO A 237 -4.70 13.67 -11.42
C PRO A 237 -5.10 14.64 -12.54
N ASP A 238 -4.63 15.89 -12.47
CA ASP A 238 -5.04 16.97 -13.37
C ASP A 238 -4.06 17.28 -14.49
N VAL A 239 -2.90 16.63 -14.50
CA VAL A 239 -1.84 16.92 -15.48
C VAL A 239 -1.31 15.61 -16.05
N VAL A 240 -1.68 15.39 -17.31
CA VAL A 240 -1.26 14.23 -18.10
C VAL A 240 0.27 14.19 -18.21
N ASP A 241 0.85 12.98 -18.16
CA ASP A 241 2.28 12.70 -18.32
C ASP A 241 3.22 13.40 -17.31
N ARG A 242 2.66 13.91 -16.21
CA ARG A 242 3.42 14.48 -15.11
C ARG A 242 3.48 13.50 -13.93
N VAL A 243 4.72 13.19 -13.55
CA VAL A 243 5.04 12.36 -12.39
C VAL A 243 5.63 13.26 -11.31
N GLY A 244 5.01 13.25 -10.14
CA GLY A 244 5.54 13.88 -8.94
C GLY A 244 6.52 12.95 -8.22
N HIS A 245 7.47 13.52 -7.50
CA HIS A 245 8.48 12.79 -6.75
C HIS A 245 8.84 13.53 -5.46
N ARG A 246 9.05 12.76 -4.39
CA ARG A 246 9.60 13.25 -3.12
C ARG A 246 10.51 12.20 -2.51
N GLU A 247 11.69 12.63 -2.12
CA GLU A 247 12.63 11.84 -1.33
C GLU A 247 12.48 12.21 0.15
N GLY A 248 12.62 11.22 1.03
CA GLY A 248 12.67 11.45 2.46
C GLY A 248 13.62 10.50 3.18
N VAL A 249 14.10 10.92 4.35
CA VAL A 249 14.96 10.11 5.21
C VAL A 249 14.18 9.69 6.46
N TRP A 250 14.02 8.38 6.63
CA TRP A 250 13.42 7.79 7.83
C TRP A 250 14.37 7.89 9.02
N ARG A 251 13.91 8.59 10.06
CA ARG A 251 14.61 8.78 11.34
C ARG A 251 14.56 7.55 12.23
#